data_AF-A0A975F1N4-F1
#
_entry.id   AF-A0A975F1N4-F1
#
_cell.length_a   1.000
_cell.length_b   1.000
_cell.length_c   1.000
_cell.angle_alpha   90.00
_cell.angle_beta   90.00
_cell.angle_gamma   90.00
#
_symmetry.space_group_name_H-M   'P 1'
#
loop_
_entity.id
_entity.type
_entity.pdbx_description
1 polymer ?
#
loop_
_entity_poly.entity_id
_entity_poly.type
_entity_poly.pdbx_seq_one_letter_code
_entity_poly.pdbx_strand_id
1 'polypeptide(L)'
;MPKIHWAFLSAFLFAFSVLSVSSCKLDASLDDSPTDNHIPVTGISLVPEETLISLPKSTERQLEAHVVPKNASNKKLTFSLDNQEVASITDEGKITVKKVGNAVITIRAADGISKTVNLTVTATQVPVTSIVFEESAPESLVIGETYKLKTKVHPNDATNKELTYTADNNNAHVADDGTVTAQSEGTVTITVRSQSDPEIIATVTIAIKQRPSIELITEEMTSESSESDLNLEIKTLNGKLSYTPTIIGEESGWLSVVSTDTTTSTEKDTIHLKATQNKTVWKRTAYINFKDEFNKEIKNADGKKLEVKVVQEENKSPTVRIQWVDGIDAPSPDEKTAIPVPHVGQAKKFYWDDDKIFFWYEGDNTKWFNNRKIFYLNIPATDGGDSNQCWAKTASNMLHWWFLQNKENIDNYITKKNITGAEKDKYQHFYKRNSPDSQEPEKSYIAKTFRTKATNGQQGGYVMSGLAWYLYGNTSASHPSTPTYEGPALFKDVFNIDKTPIEDKIIKSKVEFETAITEALNSKKAIGLHMRGTNGGKDYAHGITLWGAVFDEEENIIAIYVVDNNHTENRIFPYGIYYRDGRPYIFNYPNNDFATNRYVGEVITLDKGEELWQDWFDAHP
;
A
#
# COMPACT_ATOMS: atom_id res chain seq x y z
N MET A 1 -36.48 -62.94 -12.27
CA MET A 1 -36.86 -63.24 -13.67
C MET A 1 -36.34 -62.11 -14.53
N PRO A 2 -35.84 -62.37 -15.74
CA PRO A 2 -35.63 -63.69 -16.35
C PRO A 2 -34.15 -64.10 -16.19
N LYS A 3 -33.81 -65.29 -15.66
CA LYS A 3 -34.04 -66.65 -16.20
C LYS A 3 -33.55 -66.72 -17.65
N ILE A 4 -32.60 -67.60 -17.98
CA ILE A 4 -32.94 -68.89 -18.58
C ILE A 4 -31.83 -69.92 -18.30
N HIS A 5 -32.31 -71.06 -17.85
CA HIS A 5 -31.69 -72.35 -17.58
C HIS A 5 -31.60 -73.19 -18.88
N TRP A 6 -31.31 -74.50 -18.71
CA TRP A 6 -31.38 -75.62 -19.67
C TRP A 6 -30.01 -75.94 -20.30
N ALA A 7 -29.25 -76.97 -19.89
CA ALA A 7 -29.55 -78.38 -19.59
C ALA A 7 -30.14 -79.15 -20.78
N PHE A 8 -29.32 -80.01 -21.40
CA PHE A 8 -29.63 -81.29 -22.09
C PHE A 8 -28.26 -81.96 -22.34
N LEU A 9 -27.88 -83.10 -21.74
CA LEU A 9 -28.45 -84.44 -21.67
C LEU A 9 -28.43 -85.18 -23.01
N SER A 10 -27.49 -86.13 -23.16
CA SER A 10 -27.60 -87.44 -23.85
C SER A 10 -26.19 -88.07 -23.87
N ALA A 11 -25.93 -89.23 -23.27
CA ALA A 11 -26.36 -90.59 -23.68
C ALA A 11 -25.94 -90.85 -25.15
N PHE A 12 -25.31 -91.94 -25.57
CA PHE A 12 -25.29 -93.30 -25.07
C PHE A 12 -24.27 -94.08 -25.94
N LEU A 13 -23.71 -95.14 -25.35
CA LEU A 13 -23.31 -96.40 -25.97
C LEU A 13 -22.35 -96.45 -27.19
N PHE A 14 -21.20 -97.06 -26.89
CA PHE A 14 -20.62 -98.19 -27.62
C PHE A 14 -21.60 -98.94 -28.54
N ALA A 15 -21.27 -98.96 -29.83
CA ALA A 15 -21.60 -100.05 -30.73
C ALA A 15 -20.55 -100.10 -31.85
N PHE A 16 -19.58 -101.01 -31.70
CA PHE A 16 -18.77 -101.51 -32.80
C PHE A 16 -19.62 -102.57 -33.53
N SER A 17 -19.95 -102.34 -34.81
CA SER A 17 -20.51 -103.38 -35.67
C SER A 17 -19.94 -103.30 -37.10
N VAL A 18 -19.20 -104.36 -37.44
CA VAL A 18 -19.21 -105.09 -38.73
C VAL A 18 -18.97 -104.30 -40.02
N LEU A 19 -17.89 -104.64 -40.72
CA LEU A 19 -17.81 -104.86 -42.18
C LEU A 19 -16.47 -105.59 -42.44
N SER A 20 -16.45 -106.92 -42.59
CA SER A 20 -16.52 -107.66 -43.87
C SER A 20 -15.93 -106.90 -45.06
N VAL A 21 -14.87 -107.44 -45.69
CA VAL A 21 -14.96 -108.21 -46.94
C VAL A 21 -13.61 -108.75 -47.43
N SER A 22 -13.70 -109.96 -48.00
CA SER A 22 -12.98 -110.51 -49.16
C SER A 22 -11.47 -110.74 -49.06
N SER A 23 -11.03 -112.01 -48.93
CA SER A 23 -10.78 -112.98 -50.03
C SER A 23 -9.46 -112.65 -50.74
N CYS A 24 -8.44 -113.52 -50.79
CA CYS A 24 -8.52 -114.83 -51.41
C CYS A 24 -7.38 -115.76 -50.97
N LYS A 25 -7.68 -117.06 -51.11
CA LYS A 25 -6.83 -118.24 -50.96
C LYS A 25 -5.47 -118.14 -51.69
N LEU A 26 -4.44 -118.78 -51.13
CA LEU A 26 -3.84 -119.98 -51.75
C LEU A 26 -2.94 -120.74 -50.77
N ASP A 27 -3.12 -122.05 -50.72
CA ASP A 27 -2.37 -123.02 -49.92
C ASP A 27 -0.89 -123.11 -50.31
N ALA A 28 -0.02 -123.28 -49.31
CA ALA A 28 1.22 -124.05 -49.42
C ALA A 28 1.72 -124.49 -48.02
N SER A 29 1.47 -125.74 -47.70
CA SER A 29 2.15 -126.53 -46.65
C SER A 29 3.50 -127.02 -47.22
N LEU A 30 4.63 -127.21 -46.56
CA LEU A 30 5.05 -127.37 -45.15
C LEU A 30 6.53 -126.92 -45.07
N ASP A 31 7.04 -126.79 -43.83
CA ASP A 31 8.41 -127.07 -43.37
C ASP A 31 9.12 -125.91 -42.64
N ASP A 32 9.92 -126.30 -41.65
CA ASP A 32 10.20 -125.69 -40.33
C ASP A 32 11.19 -124.49 -40.31
N SER A 33 10.90 -123.41 -39.52
CA SER A 33 11.88 -122.42 -38.98
C SER A 33 11.26 -121.41 -37.97
N PRO A 34 12.03 -120.84 -37.00
CA PRO A 34 11.49 -120.05 -35.87
C PRO A 34 11.24 -118.56 -36.15
N THR A 35 10.18 -117.98 -35.54
CA THR A 35 9.63 -116.61 -35.73
C THR A 35 10.14 -115.54 -34.75
N ASP A 36 10.28 -114.29 -35.21
CA ASP A 36 10.57 -113.04 -34.45
C ASP A 36 9.27 -112.29 -34.04
N ASN A 37 9.25 -111.63 -32.87
CA ASN A 37 8.02 -111.10 -32.20
C ASN A 37 8.13 -109.58 -31.88
N HIS A 38 7.40 -108.71 -32.60
CA HIS A 38 7.45 -107.23 -32.49
C HIS A 38 6.20 -106.62 -31.83
N ILE A 39 6.37 -105.68 -30.87
CA ILE A 39 5.32 -104.97 -30.10
C ILE A 39 5.33 -103.46 -30.44
N PRO A 40 4.26 -102.89 -31.05
CA PRO A 40 4.23 -101.49 -31.47
C PRO A 40 3.96 -100.49 -30.32
N VAL A 41 4.36 -99.23 -30.51
CA VAL A 41 4.02 -98.10 -29.64
C VAL A 41 2.62 -97.57 -29.99
N THR A 42 1.78 -97.37 -28.97
CA THR A 42 0.40 -96.85 -29.10
C THR A 42 0.22 -95.45 -28.48
N GLY A 43 1.17 -94.94 -27.70
CA GLY A 43 1.07 -93.63 -27.08
C GLY A 43 2.36 -93.11 -26.44
N ILE A 44 2.33 -91.83 -26.04
CA ILE A 44 3.37 -91.18 -25.22
C ILE A 44 2.69 -90.64 -23.95
N SER A 45 3.18 -91.07 -22.79
CA SER A 45 2.76 -90.55 -21.49
C SER A 45 3.82 -89.62 -20.90
N LEU A 46 3.40 -88.52 -20.30
CA LEU A 46 4.25 -87.60 -19.56
C LEU A 46 4.07 -87.81 -18.06
N VAL A 47 5.15 -87.64 -17.30
CA VAL A 47 5.12 -87.74 -15.83
C VAL A 47 5.65 -86.43 -15.24
N PRO A 48 4.79 -85.57 -14.65
CA PRO A 48 3.32 -85.60 -14.69
C PRO A 48 2.74 -85.34 -16.10
N GLU A 49 1.46 -85.69 -16.30
CA GLU A 49 0.74 -85.37 -17.53
C GLU A 49 0.49 -83.85 -17.64
N GLU A 50 1.17 -83.19 -18.57
CA GLU A 50 1.11 -81.74 -18.77
C GLU A 50 1.02 -81.37 -20.26
N THR A 51 0.22 -80.36 -20.59
CA THR A 51 0.14 -79.76 -21.92
C THR A 51 0.75 -78.35 -21.99
N LEU A 52 1.11 -77.77 -20.84
CA LEU A 52 1.75 -76.45 -20.69
C LEU A 52 2.80 -76.46 -19.57
N ILE A 53 3.98 -75.93 -19.88
CA ILE A 53 5.10 -75.71 -18.95
C ILE A 53 5.41 -74.21 -18.91
N SER A 54 5.46 -73.61 -17.72
CA SER A 54 5.86 -72.21 -17.53
C SER A 54 7.15 -72.13 -16.73
N LEU A 55 8.18 -71.48 -17.27
CA LEU A 55 9.52 -71.40 -16.67
C LEU A 55 10.05 -69.94 -16.64
N PRO A 56 10.63 -69.46 -15.52
CA PRO A 56 11.35 -68.18 -15.51
C PRO A 56 12.61 -68.24 -16.38
N LYS A 57 13.06 -67.08 -16.89
CA LYS A 57 14.34 -66.95 -17.61
C LYS A 57 15.50 -67.52 -16.78
N SER A 58 16.43 -68.21 -17.43
CA SER A 58 17.63 -68.82 -16.84
C SER A 58 17.39 -70.03 -15.93
N THR A 59 16.27 -70.74 -16.12
CA THR A 59 16.00 -72.02 -15.44
C THR A 59 16.12 -73.22 -16.38
N GLU A 60 16.23 -74.42 -15.81
CA GLU A 60 16.26 -75.69 -16.53
C GLU A 60 15.21 -76.66 -15.95
N ARG A 61 14.65 -77.54 -16.78
CA ARG A 61 13.67 -78.56 -16.36
C ARG A 61 13.87 -79.87 -17.12
N GLN A 62 13.77 -81.00 -16.43
CA GLN A 62 13.71 -82.32 -17.05
C GLN A 62 12.27 -82.66 -17.48
N LEU A 63 12.06 -83.04 -18.73
CA LEU A 63 10.78 -83.55 -19.23
C LEU A 63 10.80 -85.08 -19.22
N GLU A 64 10.01 -85.69 -18.34
CA GLU A 64 9.94 -87.14 -18.21
C GLU A 64 8.83 -87.71 -19.09
N ALA A 65 9.22 -88.43 -20.15
CA ALA A 65 8.32 -89.01 -21.14
C ALA A 65 8.58 -90.51 -21.33
N HIS A 66 7.51 -91.28 -21.55
CA HIS A 66 7.59 -92.73 -21.76
C HIS A 66 6.70 -93.16 -22.92
N VAL A 67 7.13 -94.21 -23.65
CA VAL A 67 6.28 -94.89 -24.63
C VAL A 67 5.27 -95.81 -23.94
N VAL A 68 4.09 -95.95 -24.54
CA VAL A 68 3.01 -96.85 -24.12
C VAL A 68 2.77 -97.85 -25.25
N PRO A 69 2.70 -99.17 -24.99
CA PRO A 69 2.93 -99.82 -23.70
C PRO A 69 4.44 -99.88 -23.35
N LYS A 70 4.76 -100.01 -22.05
CA LYS A 70 6.15 -99.99 -21.54
C LYS A 70 7.05 -101.09 -22.13
N ASN A 71 6.46 -102.16 -22.65
CA ASN A 71 7.15 -103.28 -23.31
C ASN A 71 7.21 -103.17 -24.85
N ALA A 72 6.93 -102.00 -25.43
CA ALA A 72 7.12 -101.76 -26.86
C ALA A 72 8.54 -102.13 -27.31
N SER A 73 8.65 -102.74 -28.49
CA SER A 73 9.92 -103.20 -29.07
C SER A 73 10.88 -102.05 -29.36
N ASN A 74 10.37 -100.86 -29.67
CA ASN A 74 11.18 -99.64 -29.83
C ASN A 74 10.70 -98.56 -28.84
N LYS A 75 11.55 -98.26 -27.84
CA LYS A 75 11.25 -97.28 -26.79
C LYS A 75 11.92 -95.91 -27.00
N LYS A 76 12.55 -95.71 -28.16
CA LYS A 76 13.27 -94.48 -28.47
C LYS A 76 12.29 -93.32 -28.60
N LEU A 77 12.54 -92.26 -27.85
CA LEU A 77 11.86 -90.97 -27.99
C LEU A 77 12.81 -89.98 -28.66
N THR A 78 12.24 -89.05 -29.41
CA THR A 78 12.96 -87.91 -29.97
C THR A 78 12.20 -86.63 -29.62
N PHE A 79 12.94 -85.60 -29.24
CA PHE A 79 12.39 -84.32 -28.82
C PHE A 79 12.78 -83.25 -29.83
N SER A 80 11.87 -82.31 -30.07
CA SER A 80 12.13 -81.14 -30.91
C SER A 80 11.40 -79.94 -30.34
N LEU A 81 11.95 -78.75 -30.58
CA LEU A 81 11.39 -77.48 -30.16
C LEU A 81 11.23 -76.60 -31.40
N ASP A 82 10.06 -75.99 -31.56
CA ASP A 82 9.75 -75.12 -32.70
C ASP A 82 10.53 -73.79 -32.70
N ASN A 83 10.95 -73.31 -31.52
CA ASN A 83 11.62 -72.03 -31.35
C ASN A 83 12.86 -72.15 -30.45
N GLN A 84 14.01 -72.42 -31.09
CA GLN A 84 15.30 -72.60 -30.42
C GLN A 84 15.91 -71.32 -29.85
N GLU A 85 15.34 -70.15 -30.16
CA GLU A 85 15.71 -68.85 -29.57
C GLU A 85 15.12 -68.68 -28.16
N VAL A 86 14.00 -69.35 -27.86
CA VAL A 86 13.32 -69.29 -26.55
C VAL A 86 13.91 -70.29 -25.56
N ALA A 87 14.19 -71.51 -26.00
CA ALA A 87 14.79 -72.57 -25.17
C ALA A 87 15.56 -73.59 -26.03
N SER A 88 16.17 -74.60 -25.41
CA SER A 88 16.70 -75.80 -26.06
C SER A 88 16.24 -77.04 -25.31
N ILE A 89 16.09 -78.18 -26.00
CA ILE A 89 15.80 -79.48 -25.40
C ILE A 89 16.84 -80.50 -25.87
N THR A 90 17.40 -81.30 -24.96
CA THR A 90 18.36 -82.37 -25.31
C THR A 90 17.64 -83.65 -25.75
N ASP A 91 18.39 -84.61 -26.31
CA ASP A 91 17.86 -85.92 -26.73
C ASP A 91 17.33 -86.73 -25.52
N GLU A 92 17.78 -86.42 -24.31
CA GLU A 92 17.29 -86.98 -23.05
C GLU A 92 16.12 -86.21 -22.45
N GLY A 93 15.63 -85.14 -23.08
CA GLY A 93 14.46 -84.37 -22.63
C GLY A 93 14.77 -83.24 -21.63
N LYS A 94 16.02 -82.79 -21.48
CA LYS A 94 16.36 -81.66 -20.61
C LYS A 94 16.12 -80.33 -21.32
N ILE A 95 15.23 -79.49 -20.78
CA ILE A 95 14.89 -78.16 -21.28
C ILE A 95 15.80 -77.11 -20.60
N THR A 96 16.48 -76.27 -21.37
CA THR A 96 17.26 -75.11 -20.89
C THR A 96 16.71 -73.84 -21.51
N VAL A 97 16.29 -72.88 -20.68
CA VAL A 97 15.64 -71.63 -21.11
C VAL A 97 16.67 -70.56 -21.52
N LYS A 98 16.42 -69.85 -22.61
CA LYS A 98 17.30 -68.78 -23.14
C LYS A 98 16.66 -67.40 -23.08
N LYS A 99 15.42 -67.25 -23.58
CA LYS A 99 14.77 -65.95 -23.77
C LYS A 99 13.28 -66.03 -23.42
N VAL A 100 12.74 -64.91 -22.91
CA VAL A 100 11.30 -64.71 -22.71
C VAL A 100 10.56 -64.88 -24.03
N GLY A 101 9.50 -65.69 -24.03
CA GLY A 101 8.75 -66.05 -25.24
C GLY A 101 8.00 -67.37 -25.10
N ASN A 102 7.35 -67.80 -26.18
CA ASN A 102 6.62 -69.06 -26.23
C ASN A 102 7.28 -70.02 -27.24
N ALA A 103 7.25 -71.31 -26.95
CA ALA A 103 7.70 -72.39 -27.82
C ALA A 103 6.80 -73.63 -27.62
N VAL A 104 6.87 -74.60 -28.53
CA VAL A 104 6.16 -75.88 -28.49
C VAL A 104 7.17 -77.02 -28.59
N ILE A 105 7.17 -77.88 -27.58
CA ILE A 105 7.96 -79.11 -27.54
C ILE A 105 7.16 -80.21 -28.22
N THR A 106 7.72 -80.84 -29.25
CA THR A 106 7.14 -82.02 -29.91
C THR A 106 7.98 -83.26 -29.59
N ILE A 107 7.31 -84.26 -29.02
CA ILE A 107 7.88 -85.56 -28.64
C ILE A 107 7.40 -86.58 -29.67
N ARG A 108 8.30 -87.34 -30.27
CA ARG A 108 7.98 -88.39 -31.24
C ARG A 108 8.51 -89.74 -30.78
N ALA A 109 7.69 -90.77 -30.93
CA ALA A 109 8.05 -92.17 -30.70
C ALA A 109 8.05 -92.95 -32.03
N ALA A 110 8.36 -94.25 -31.97
CA ALA A 110 8.15 -95.15 -33.10
C ALA A 110 6.67 -95.18 -33.55
N ASP A 111 6.41 -95.77 -34.71
CA ASP A 111 5.05 -96.00 -35.24
C ASP A 111 4.24 -94.71 -35.51
N GLY A 112 4.94 -93.59 -35.72
CA GLY A 112 4.34 -92.30 -36.10
C GLY A 112 3.65 -91.55 -34.96
N ILE A 113 3.76 -92.03 -33.72
CA ILE A 113 3.12 -91.40 -32.55
C ILE A 113 3.86 -90.11 -32.15
N SER A 114 3.11 -89.03 -31.93
CA SER A 114 3.64 -87.75 -31.45
C SER A 114 2.75 -87.08 -30.40
N LYS A 115 3.37 -86.31 -29.51
CA LYS A 115 2.70 -85.51 -28.47
C LYS A 115 3.35 -84.13 -28.34
N THR A 116 2.56 -83.09 -28.08
CA THR A 116 3.04 -81.70 -27.98
C THR A 116 2.80 -81.11 -26.59
N VAL A 117 3.73 -80.27 -26.13
CA VAL A 117 3.67 -79.52 -24.87
C VAL A 117 4.03 -78.06 -25.13
N ASN A 118 3.20 -77.12 -24.72
CA ASN A 118 3.50 -75.69 -24.82
C ASN A 118 4.50 -75.27 -23.74
N LEU A 119 5.46 -74.41 -24.08
CA LEU A 119 6.45 -73.83 -23.17
C LEU A 119 6.30 -72.30 -23.19
N THR A 120 6.03 -71.70 -22.04
CA THR A 120 6.03 -70.24 -21.85
C THR A 120 7.18 -69.85 -20.94
N VAL A 121 8.04 -68.94 -21.42
CA VAL A 121 9.14 -68.40 -20.64
C VAL A 121 8.80 -66.99 -20.17
N THR A 122 8.84 -66.76 -18.87
CA THR A 122 8.56 -65.45 -18.24
C THR A 122 9.85 -64.73 -17.82
N ALA A 123 9.79 -63.40 -17.72
CA ALA A 123 10.92 -62.62 -17.20
C ALA A 123 11.15 -62.90 -15.70
N THR A 124 12.40 -62.90 -15.26
CA THR A 124 12.75 -62.97 -13.84
C THR A 124 12.42 -61.63 -13.19
N GLN A 125 11.58 -61.64 -12.15
CA GLN A 125 11.31 -60.43 -11.38
C GLN A 125 12.52 -60.12 -10.49
N VAL A 126 13.02 -58.89 -10.58
CA VAL A 126 14.01 -58.33 -9.66
C VAL A 126 13.23 -57.59 -8.56
N PRO A 127 13.17 -58.11 -7.33
CA PRO A 127 12.42 -57.46 -6.25
C PRO A 127 13.14 -56.19 -5.78
N VAL A 128 12.37 -55.20 -5.31
CA VAL A 128 12.93 -54.12 -4.48
C VAL A 128 13.43 -54.75 -3.18
N THR A 129 14.55 -54.28 -2.65
CA THR A 129 15.16 -54.72 -1.38
C THR A 129 15.26 -53.60 -0.36
N SER A 130 15.32 -52.33 -0.81
CA SER A 130 15.34 -51.17 0.09
C SER A 130 14.87 -49.89 -0.61
N ILE A 131 14.45 -48.93 0.20
CA ILE A 131 14.11 -47.55 -0.19
C ILE A 131 15.05 -46.62 0.57
N VAL A 132 15.66 -45.66 -0.11
CA VAL A 132 16.54 -44.66 0.50
C VAL A 132 16.10 -43.25 0.13
N PHE A 133 16.29 -42.31 1.05
CA PHE A 133 16.19 -40.88 0.74
C PHE A 133 17.52 -40.41 0.18
N GLU A 134 17.49 -39.76 -0.99
CA GLU A 134 18.71 -39.25 -1.63
C GLU A 134 19.27 -38.02 -0.89
N GLU A 135 18.39 -37.30 -0.19
CA GLU A 135 18.72 -36.14 0.65
C GLU A 135 17.93 -36.25 1.97
N SER A 136 18.50 -35.78 3.06
CA SER A 136 17.77 -35.67 4.34
C SER A 136 16.63 -34.66 4.18
N ALA A 137 15.43 -35.05 4.58
CA ALA A 137 14.31 -34.13 4.68
C ALA A 137 14.57 -33.07 5.76
N PRO A 138 13.94 -31.89 5.69
CA PRO A 138 14.04 -30.90 6.75
C PRO A 138 13.46 -31.43 8.06
N GLU A 139 14.07 -31.05 9.18
CA GLU A 139 13.58 -31.39 10.52
C GLU A 139 12.19 -30.78 10.78
N SER A 140 11.88 -29.63 10.18
CA SER A 140 10.59 -28.97 10.29
C SER A 140 10.15 -28.21 9.04
N LEU A 141 8.84 -28.09 8.85
CA LEU A 141 8.18 -27.21 7.88
C LEU A 141 7.26 -26.22 8.61
N VAL A 142 7.05 -25.05 8.02
CA VAL A 142 6.02 -24.10 8.47
C VAL A 142 4.70 -24.38 7.76
N ILE A 143 3.56 -24.20 8.44
CA ILE A 143 2.23 -24.37 7.83
C ILE A 143 2.13 -23.63 6.48
N GLY A 144 1.71 -24.35 5.44
CA GLY A 144 1.62 -23.86 4.05
C GLY A 144 2.86 -24.11 3.19
N GLU A 145 4.02 -24.45 3.78
CA GLU A 145 5.20 -24.85 3.02
C GLU A 145 5.05 -26.22 2.39
N THR A 146 5.80 -26.44 1.30
CA THR A 146 5.85 -27.73 0.61
C THR A 146 7.29 -28.21 0.50
N TYR A 147 7.48 -29.53 0.56
CA TYR A 147 8.78 -30.18 0.38
C TYR A 147 8.63 -31.47 -0.42
N LYS A 148 9.50 -31.66 -1.42
CA LYS A 148 9.50 -32.85 -2.26
C LYS A 148 10.46 -33.90 -1.70
N LEU A 149 9.95 -35.05 -1.28
CA LEU A 149 10.79 -36.19 -0.91
C LEU A 149 11.52 -36.73 -2.15
N LYS A 150 12.85 -36.80 -2.10
CA LYS A 150 13.68 -37.45 -3.11
C LYS A 150 14.01 -38.87 -2.68
N THR A 151 13.33 -39.85 -3.25
CA THR A 151 13.41 -41.26 -2.86
C THR A 151 13.90 -42.14 -4.00
N LYS A 152 14.70 -43.16 -3.67
CA LYS A 152 15.25 -44.12 -4.62
C LYS A 152 15.06 -45.55 -4.13
N VAL A 153 14.69 -46.45 -5.04
CA VAL A 153 14.59 -47.88 -4.77
C VAL A 153 15.87 -48.60 -5.16
N HIS A 154 16.25 -49.61 -4.38
CA HIS A 154 17.34 -50.53 -4.69
C HIS A 154 16.85 -51.97 -4.76
N PRO A 155 17.42 -52.80 -5.66
CA PRO A 155 18.43 -52.43 -6.65
C PRO A 155 17.84 -51.57 -7.79
N ASN A 156 18.70 -50.82 -8.50
CA ASN A 156 18.25 -49.86 -9.52
C ASN A 156 17.58 -50.54 -10.73
N ASP A 157 17.72 -51.84 -10.91
CA ASP A 157 17.10 -52.66 -11.96
C ASP A 157 15.86 -53.44 -11.47
N ALA A 158 15.33 -53.11 -10.29
CA ALA A 158 14.06 -53.66 -9.78
C ALA A 158 12.94 -53.53 -10.83
N THR A 159 12.14 -54.59 -10.98
CA THR A 159 11.16 -54.71 -12.07
C THR A 159 9.94 -53.82 -11.88
N ASN A 160 9.51 -53.58 -10.63
CA ASN A 160 8.49 -52.59 -10.27
C ASN A 160 9.09 -51.64 -9.24
N LYS A 161 9.13 -50.34 -9.56
CA LYS A 161 9.76 -49.28 -8.73
C LYS A 161 8.74 -48.30 -8.14
N GLU A 162 7.45 -48.56 -8.37
CA GLU A 162 6.37 -47.69 -7.91
C GLU A 162 6.34 -47.66 -6.37
N LEU A 163 6.17 -46.46 -5.83
CA LEU A 163 6.11 -46.21 -4.39
C LEU A 163 4.72 -45.69 -4.02
N THR A 164 4.33 -45.89 -2.77
CA THR A 164 3.20 -45.18 -2.16
C THR A 164 3.67 -44.37 -0.96
N TYR A 165 3.07 -43.19 -0.80
CA TYR A 165 3.37 -42.27 0.28
C TYR A 165 2.14 -42.12 1.16
N THR A 166 2.32 -42.21 2.48
CA THR A 166 1.23 -42.02 3.44
C THR A 166 1.72 -41.20 4.63
N ALA A 167 0.91 -40.24 5.09
CA ALA A 167 1.10 -39.55 6.35
C ALA A 167 0.36 -40.29 7.47
N ASP A 168 0.94 -40.33 8.67
CA ASP A 168 0.32 -40.94 9.86
C ASP A 168 -0.82 -40.10 10.47
N ASN A 169 -0.91 -38.82 10.13
CA ASN A 169 -1.96 -37.90 10.54
C ASN A 169 -2.16 -36.75 9.53
N ASN A 170 -3.11 -35.88 9.79
CA ASN A 170 -3.48 -34.76 8.92
C ASN A 170 -2.65 -33.48 9.13
N ASN A 171 -1.54 -33.53 9.89
CA ASN A 171 -0.67 -32.37 10.07
C ASN A 171 0.07 -32.00 8.78
N ALA A 172 0.25 -32.96 7.87
CA ALA A 172 0.66 -32.70 6.50
C ALA A 172 -0.06 -33.62 5.51
N HIS A 173 -0.29 -33.11 4.31
CA HIS A 173 -0.73 -33.91 3.18
C HIS A 173 0.50 -34.35 2.37
N VAL A 174 0.57 -35.62 1.96
CA VAL A 174 1.57 -36.10 1.01
C VAL A 174 0.88 -36.52 -0.29
N ALA A 175 1.32 -35.94 -1.41
CA ALA A 175 0.83 -36.27 -2.74
C ALA A 175 1.46 -37.58 -3.25
N ASP A 176 0.87 -38.19 -4.28
CA ASP A 176 1.35 -39.45 -4.89
C ASP A 176 2.78 -39.35 -5.42
N ASP A 177 3.22 -38.14 -5.75
CA ASP A 177 4.56 -37.89 -6.22
C ASP A 177 5.58 -37.74 -5.06
N GLY A 178 5.15 -37.75 -3.79
CA GLY A 178 5.99 -37.55 -2.62
C GLY A 178 6.16 -36.09 -2.20
N THR A 179 5.37 -35.16 -2.74
CA THR A 179 5.32 -33.76 -2.27
C THR A 179 4.52 -33.67 -0.96
N VAL A 180 5.19 -33.26 0.12
CA VAL A 180 4.61 -33.03 1.44
C VAL A 180 4.19 -31.56 1.56
N THR A 181 2.97 -31.29 1.99
CA THR A 181 2.41 -29.95 2.24
C THR A 181 2.00 -29.85 3.71
N ALA A 182 2.57 -28.89 4.44
CA ALA A 182 2.27 -28.66 5.86
C ALA A 182 0.88 -28.05 6.06
N GLN A 183 0.06 -28.60 6.97
CA GLN A 183 -1.34 -28.23 7.17
C GLN A 183 -1.68 -27.77 8.59
N SER A 184 -1.23 -28.49 9.63
CA SER A 184 -1.48 -28.12 11.03
C SER A 184 -0.28 -28.42 11.92
N GLU A 185 -0.15 -27.65 13.00
CA GLU A 185 0.96 -27.79 13.95
C GLU A 185 0.98 -29.17 14.62
N GLY A 186 2.19 -29.70 14.81
CA GLY A 186 2.43 -30.99 15.44
C GLY A 186 3.52 -31.75 14.69
N THR A 187 3.64 -33.05 14.93
CA THR A 187 4.62 -33.90 14.24
C THR A 187 3.89 -34.83 13.28
N VAL A 188 4.47 -35.08 12.11
CA VAL A 188 3.94 -36.03 11.11
C VAL A 188 5.05 -36.99 10.69
N THR A 189 4.71 -38.26 10.56
CA THR A 189 5.60 -39.29 10.00
C THR A 189 5.10 -39.67 8.61
N ILE A 190 5.95 -39.45 7.60
CA ILE A 190 5.68 -39.90 6.23
C ILE A 190 6.32 -41.27 6.04
N THR A 191 5.49 -42.24 5.64
CA THR A 191 5.91 -43.59 5.27
C THR A 191 5.92 -43.72 3.76
N VAL A 192 7.08 -44.10 3.22
CA VAL A 192 7.29 -44.47 1.82
C VAL A 192 7.33 -45.98 1.74
N ARG A 193 6.46 -46.59 0.93
CA ARG A 193 6.30 -48.04 0.85
C ARG A 193 6.44 -48.51 -0.59
N SER A 194 7.12 -49.64 -0.79
CA SER A 194 7.17 -50.27 -2.11
C SER A 194 5.81 -50.87 -2.47
N GLN A 195 5.32 -50.62 -3.68
CA GLN A 195 4.10 -51.27 -4.16
C GLN A 195 4.29 -52.76 -4.42
N SER A 196 5.51 -53.18 -4.80
CA SER A 196 5.81 -54.60 -5.08
C SER A 196 5.98 -55.44 -3.83
N ASP A 197 6.42 -54.82 -2.72
CA ASP A 197 6.58 -55.46 -1.42
C ASP A 197 6.27 -54.46 -0.28
N PRO A 198 5.05 -54.51 0.28
CA PRO A 198 4.62 -53.62 1.35
C PRO A 198 5.44 -53.68 2.65
N GLU A 199 6.28 -54.70 2.86
CA GLU A 199 7.15 -54.78 4.06
C GLU A 199 8.37 -53.86 3.95
N ILE A 200 8.74 -53.47 2.73
CA ILE A 200 9.86 -52.57 2.47
C ILE A 200 9.38 -51.13 2.59
N ILE A 201 9.81 -50.49 3.67
CA ILE A 201 9.45 -49.11 4.01
C ILE A 201 10.67 -48.25 4.29
N ALA A 202 10.53 -46.95 4.04
CA ALA A 202 11.37 -45.90 4.59
C ALA A 202 10.47 -44.84 5.24
N THR A 203 10.89 -44.30 6.39
CA THR A 203 10.10 -43.31 7.13
C THR A 203 10.89 -42.03 7.37
N VAL A 204 10.19 -40.90 7.43
CA VAL A 204 10.76 -39.62 7.82
C VAL A 204 9.76 -38.85 8.68
N THR A 205 10.25 -38.27 9.77
CA THR A 205 9.45 -37.49 10.71
C THR A 205 9.75 -36.01 10.51
N ILE A 206 8.70 -35.21 10.34
CA ILE A 206 8.78 -33.77 10.10
C ILE A 206 7.95 -33.07 11.18
N ALA A 207 8.52 -32.08 11.87
CA ALA A 207 7.77 -31.21 12.75
C ALA A 207 7.11 -30.07 11.96
N ILE A 208 5.81 -29.86 12.12
CA ILE A 208 5.06 -28.76 11.51
C ILE A 208 4.91 -27.64 12.54
N LYS A 209 5.44 -26.46 12.22
CA LYS A 209 5.43 -25.27 13.07
C LYS A 209 4.42 -24.25 12.58
N GLN A 210 3.86 -23.47 13.51
CA GLN A 210 3.05 -22.29 13.17
C GLN A 210 3.85 -21.28 12.37
N ARG A 211 3.14 -20.47 11.56
CA ARG A 211 3.78 -19.37 10.83
C ARG A 211 4.25 -18.29 11.82
N PRO A 212 5.51 -17.80 11.70
CA PRO A 212 5.94 -16.64 12.45
C PRO A 212 5.02 -15.44 12.18
N SER A 213 4.69 -14.70 13.23
CA SER A 213 3.89 -13.48 13.13
C SER A 213 4.37 -12.45 14.15
N ILE A 214 3.95 -11.20 13.97
CA ILE A 214 4.23 -10.11 14.91
C ILE A 214 2.94 -9.56 15.50
N GLU A 215 3.04 -9.02 16.71
CA GLU A 215 1.96 -8.38 17.46
C GLU A 215 2.46 -7.08 18.09
N LEU A 216 1.63 -6.04 18.09
CA LEU A 216 1.97 -4.76 18.71
C LEU A 216 1.91 -4.89 20.23
N ILE A 217 2.96 -4.42 20.92
CA ILE A 217 2.92 -4.25 22.38
C ILE A 217 2.24 -2.93 22.74
N THR A 218 2.46 -1.89 21.93
CA THR A 218 1.80 -0.59 22.03
C THR A 218 1.25 -0.15 20.68
N GLU A 219 0.10 0.51 20.69
CA GLU A 219 -0.51 1.13 19.51
C GLU A 219 -0.19 2.62 19.41
N GLU A 220 0.26 3.25 20.51
CA GLU A 220 0.65 4.66 20.54
C GLU A 220 1.91 4.87 21.38
N MET A 221 2.77 5.77 20.94
CA MET A 221 3.91 6.27 21.71
C MET A 221 4.03 7.78 21.58
N THR A 222 4.53 8.42 22.63
CA THR A 222 4.69 9.86 22.71
C THR A 222 6.12 10.24 23.05
N SER A 223 6.63 11.32 22.46
CA SER A 223 7.88 11.95 22.85
C SER A 223 7.71 13.44 23.12
N GLU A 224 8.59 14.02 23.92
CA GLU A 224 8.69 15.47 24.08
C GLU A 224 9.15 16.14 22.77
N SER A 225 9.05 17.46 22.70
CA SER A 225 9.46 18.24 21.51
C SER A 225 10.96 18.23 21.24
N SER A 226 11.80 17.90 22.22
CA SER A 226 13.24 17.76 22.00
C SER A 226 13.57 16.59 21.06
N GLU A 227 14.72 16.67 20.40
CA GLU A 227 15.28 15.53 19.70
C GLU A 227 15.39 14.33 20.65
N SER A 228 14.95 13.16 20.21
CA SER A 228 14.89 11.97 21.07
C SER A 228 15.09 10.67 20.30
N ASP A 229 15.65 9.69 21.01
CA ASP A 229 15.71 8.30 20.57
C ASP A 229 14.53 7.55 21.19
N LEU A 230 13.77 6.82 20.37
CA LEU A 230 12.60 6.06 20.81
C LEU A 230 12.81 4.58 20.51
N ASN A 231 12.31 3.71 21.40
CA ASN A 231 12.36 2.27 21.22
C ASN A 231 10.94 1.74 21.13
N LEU A 232 10.58 1.20 19.97
CA LEU A 232 9.31 0.52 19.74
C LEU A 232 9.54 -0.99 19.86
N GLU A 233 8.94 -1.61 20.87
CA GLU A 233 9.00 -3.06 21.04
C GLU A 233 7.85 -3.75 20.29
N ILE A 234 8.18 -4.75 19.48
CA ILE A 234 7.24 -5.58 18.73
C ILE A 234 7.36 -7.01 19.23
N LYS A 235 6.24 -7.61 19.62
CA LYS A 235 6.21 -8.99 20.08
C LYS A 235 6.26 -9.94 18.88
N THR A 236 7.10 -10.96 18.97
CA THR A 236 7.22 -11.99 17.94
C THR A 236 6.58 -13.29 18.42
N LEU A 237 5.69 -13.87 17.60
CA LEU A 237 4.99 -15.11 17.87
C LEU A 237 5.50 -16.20 16.92
N ASN A 238 5.70 -17.41 17.44
CA ASN A 238 6.12 -18.58 16.66
C ASN A 238 7.45 -18.42 15.91
N GLY A 239 8.34 -17.57 16.43
CA GLY A 239 9.67 -17.29 15.86
C GLY A 239 9.79 -15.90 15.26
N LYS A 240 10.93 -15.63 14.62
CA LYS A 240 11.22 -14.35 13.98
C LYS A 240 10.57 -14.25 12.62
N LEU A 241 9.95 -13.10 12.35
CA LEU A 241 9.41 -12.74 11.06
C LEU A 241 10.32 -11.70 10.43
N SER A 242 10.66 -11.86 9.14
CA SER A 242 11.32 -10.79 8.39
C SER A 242 10.28 -9.75 7.98
N TYR A 243 10.50 -8.50 8.37
CA TYR A 243 9.65 -7.38 7.99
C TYR A 243 10.45 -6.08 7.94
N THR A 244 9.89 -5.08 7.28
CA THR A 244 10.41 -3.72 7.22
C THR A 244 9.40 -2.75 7.85
N PRO A 245 9.77 -2.02 8.92
CA PRO A 245 8.93 -0.93 9.41
C PRO A 245 8.97 0.24 8.43
N THR A 246 7.82 0.83 8.15
CA THR A 246 7.66 1.95 7.22
C THR A 246 6.95 3.09 7.92
N ILE A 247 7.59 4.25 7.97
CA ILE A 247 7.00 5.49 8.48
C ILE A 247 6.11 6.09 7.39
N ILE A 248 4.89 6.41 7.75
CA ILE A 248 3.87 7.01 6.88
C ILE A 248 3.19 8.19 7.59
N GLY A 249 2.44 8.98 6.82
CA GLY A 249 1.75 10.17 7.28
C GLY A 249 2.25 11.42 6.54
N GLU A 250 1.40 12.45 6.46
CA GLU A 250 1.82 13.75 5.97
C GLU A 250 2.85 14.34 6.94
N GLU A 251 3.87 15.01 6.40
CA GLU A 251 4.93 15.67 7.19
C GLU A 251 5.70 14.72 8.15
N SER A 252 5.70 13.40 7.92
CA SER A 252 6.34 12.42 8.83
C SER A 252 7.88 12.41 8.80
N GLY A 253 8.51 13.29 8.03
CA GLY A 253 9.97 13.34 7.82
C GLY A 253 10.79 13.65 9.06
N TRP A 254 10.15 14.02 10.16
CA TRP A 254 10.79 14.22 11.46
C TRP A 254 11.12 12.92 12.20
N LEU A 255 10.50 11.80 11.81
CA LEU A 255 10.74 10.49 12.40
C LEU A 255 11.49 9.60 11.42
N SER A 256 12.46 8.84 11.90
CA SER A 256 13.22 7.89 11.08
C SER A 256 13.46 6.57 11.83
N VAL A 257 13.53 5.47 11.08
CA VAL A 257 13.99 4.18 11.61
C VAL A 257 15.51 4.14 11.52
N VAL A 258 16.17 3.98 12.66
CA VAL A 258 17.64 3.86 12.76
C VAL A 258 18.07 2.42 12.53
N SER A 259 17.44 1.48 13.23
CA SER A 259 17.72 0.05 13.12
C SER A 259 16.58 -0.78 13.69
N THR A 260 16.62 -2.09 13.43
CA THR A 260 15.77 -3.07 14.09
C THR A 260 16.66 -4.16 14.68
N ASP A 261 16.63 -4.30 16.00
CA ASP A 261 17.30 -5.38 16.71
C ASP A 261 16.34 -6.57 16.84
N THR A 262 16.67 -7.64 16.12
CA THR A 262 15.95 -8.92 16.13
C THR A 262 16.74 -10.03 16.85
N THR A 263 17.87 -9.68 17.47
CA THR A 263 18.84 -10.65 17.98
C THR A 263 18.89 -10.75 19.50
N THR A 264 18.60 -9.65 20.20
CA THR A 264 18.73 -9.59 21.68
C THR A 264 17.65 -10.40 22.40
N SER A 265 16.47 -10.57 21.80
CA SER A 265 15.38 -11.36 22.37
C SER A 265 14.80 -12.33 21.36
N THR A 266 14.42 -13.52 21.80
CA THR A 266 13.66 -14.49 20.98
C THR A 266 12.16 -14.19 20.92
N GLU A 267 11.65 -13.36 21.84
CA GLU A 267 10.21 -13.09 22.01
C GLU A 267 9.78 -11.70 21.54
N LYS A 268 10.74 -10.81 21.30
CA LYS A 268 10.49 -9.45 20.80
C LYS A 268 11.60 -8.95 19.90
N ASP A 269 11.23 -8.01 19.04
CA ASP A 269 12.16 -7.15 18.31
C ASP A 269 12.08 -5.73 18.88
N THR A 270 13.18 -4.99 18.81
CA THR A 270 13.23 -3.59 19.19
C THR A 270 13.54 -2.75 17.96
N ILE A 271 12.64 -1.85 17.59
CA ILE A 271 12.86 -0.89 16.51
C ILE A 271 13.37 0.40 17.16
N HIS A 272 14.59 0.77 16.81
CA HIS A 272 15.21 2.02 17.25
C HIS A 272 14.83 3.11 16.28
N LEU A 273 14.20 4.16 16.79
CA LEU A 273 13.71 5.30 16.05
C LEU A 273 14.45 6.57 16.49
N LYS A 274 14.55 7.53 15.58
CA LYS A 274 15.07 8.86 15.85
C LYS A 274 14.01 9.90 15.48
N ALA A 275 13.61 10.70 16.46
CA ALA A 275 12.76 11.87 16.26
C ALA A 275 13.63 13.13 16.30
N THR A 276 13.57 13.96 15.24
CA THR A 276 14.18 15.28 15.26
C THR A 276 13.44 16.20 16.23
N GLN A 277 14.04 17.33 16.60
CA GLN A 277 13.35 18.34 17.41
C GLN A 277 12.08 18.83 16.68
N ASN A 278 10.95 18.85 17.39
CA ASN A 278 9.76 19.57 16.95
C ASN A 278 9.97 21.04 17.27
N LYS A 279 9.99 21.89 16.24
CA LYS A 279 10.19 23.33 16.43
C LYS A 279 8.90 24.13 16.30
N THR A 280 7.79 23.46 16.06
CA THR A 280 6.48 24.08 15.88
C THR A 280 5.69 24.15 17.18
N VAL A 281 4.70 25.03 17.20
CA VAL A 281 3.74 25.15 18.32
C VAL A 281 2.61 24.12 18.27
N TRP A 282 2.69 23.15 17.35
CA TRP A 282 1.70 22.09 17.21
C TRP A 282 2.33 20.73 17.46
N LYS A 283 1.48 19.81 17.92
CA LYS A 283 1.85 18.40 17.93
C LYS A 283 1.97 17.89 16.51
N ARG A 284 2.91 16.99 16.28
CA ARG A 284 3.05 16.27 15.02
C ARG A 284 2.88 14.78 15.24
N THR A 285 2.33 14.11 14.24
CA THR A 285 2.01 12.68 14.31
C THR A 285 2.54 11.97 13.08
N ALA A 286 3.15 10.83 13.29
CA ALA A 286 3.56 9.89 12.25
C ALA A 286 3.01 8.51 12.60
N TYR A 287 2.95 7.63 11.62
CA TYR A 287 2.50 6.25 11.82
C TYR A 287 3.56 5.28 11.34
N ILE A 288 3.69 4.13 11.99
CA ILE A 288 4.60 3.06 11.61
C ILE A 288 3.77 1.84 11.24
N ASN A 289 3.90 1.40 9.99
CA ASN A 289 3.34 0.15 9.50
C ASN A 289 4.46 -0.85 9.24
N PHE A 290 4.10 -2.12 9.00
CA PHE A 290 5.05 -3.21 8.81
C PHE A 290 4.76 -3.90 7.50
N LYS A 291 5.81 -4.14 6.71
CA LYS A 291 5.71 -4.84 5.43
C LYS A 291 6.54 -6.10 5.41
N ASP A 292 6.02 -7.14 4.79
CA ASP A 292 6.75 -8.40 4.57
C ASP A 292 7.82 -8.27 3.48
N GLU A 293 8.55 -9.36 3.24
CA GLU A 293 9.59 -9.45 2.20
C GLU A 293 9.07 -9.22 0.76
N PHE A 294 7.75 -9.30 0.55
CA PHE A 294 7.09 -9.03 -0.72
C PHE A 294 6.47 -7.63 -0.77
N ASN A 295 6.82 -6.74 0.17
CA ASN A 295 6.31 -5.38 0.30
C ASN A 295 4.79 -5.32 0.51
N LYS A 296 4.18 -6.37 1.06
CA LYS A 296 2.76 -6.41 1.46
C LYS A 296 2.61 -6.02 2.92
N GLU A 297 1.56 -5.28 3.23
CA GLU A 297 1.26 -4.88 4.60
C GLU A 297 0.94 -6.08 5.48
N ILE A 298 1.58 -6.14 6.64
CA ILE A 298 1.33 -7.13 7.68
C ILE A 298 0.08 -6.71 8.46
N LYS A 299 -0.79 -7.69 8.70
CA LYS A 299 -2.09 -7.50 9.34
C LYS A 299 -2.20 -8.39 10.58
N ASN A 300 -2.99 -7.95 11.55
CA ASN A 300 -3.37 -8.76 12.69
C ASN A 300 -4.35 -9.90 12.28
N ALA A 301 -4.74 -10.72 13.27
CA ALA A 301 -5.68 -11.83 13.07
C ALA A 301 -7.05 -11.41 12.51
N ASP A 302 -7.49 -10.17 12.79
CA ASP A 302 -8.75 -9.60 12.27
C ASP A 302 -8.61 -9.02 10.86
N GLY A 303 -7.42 -9.11 10.24
CA GLY A 303 -7.14 -8.53 8.93
C GLY A 303 -6.93 -7.01 8.92
N LYS A 304 -6.79 -6.38 10.10
CA LYS A 304 -6.44 -4.95 10.22
C LYS A 304 -4.93 -4.77 10.10
N LYS A 305 -4.49 -3.70 9.45
CA LYS A 305 -3.07 -3.33 9.42
C LYS A 305 -2.52 -3.17 10.83
N LEU A 306 -1.29 -3.64 11.06
CA LEU A 306 -0.55 -3.29 12.26
C LEU A 306 0.01 -1.88 12.07
N GLU A 307 -0.43 -0.96 12.92
CA GLU A 307 -0.09 0.45 12.84
C GLU A 307 0.19 0.99 14.24
N VAL A 308 1.33 1.67 14.41
CA VAL A 308 1.68 2.38 15.65
C VAL A 308 1.65 3.88 15.39
N LYS A 309 0.89 4.61 16.20
CA LYS A 309 0.85 6.08 16.17
C LYS A 309 1.99 6.64 17.02
N VAL A 310 2.82 7.50 16.43
CA VAL A 310 3.90 8.20 17.12
C VAL A 310 3.54 9.68 17.18
N VAL A 311 3.36 10.21 18.39
CA VAL A 311 3.04 11.62 18.63
C VAL A 311 4.27 12.31 19.22
N GLN A 312 4.71 13.40 18.61
CA GLN A 312 5.67 14.28 19.25
C GLN A 312 4.96 15.53 19.74
N GLU A 313 5.16 15.85 21.01
CA GLU A 313 4.58 17.03 21.66
C GLU A 313 5.05 18.33 21.01
N GLU A 314 4.22 19.36 21.12
CA GLU A 314 4.50 20.70 20.63
C GLU A 314 5.70 21.34 21.33
N ASN A 315 6.39 22.23 20.61
CA ASN A 315 7.34 23.12 21.24
C ASN A 315 6.60 24.24 21.97
N LYS A 316 6.67 24.23 23.31
CA LYS A 316 6.05 25.26 24.15
C LYS A 316 6.81 26.59 24.13
N SER A 317 8.06 26.57 23.67
CA SER A 317 8.96 27.72 23.64
C SER A 317 9.75 27.77 22.31
N PRO A 318 9.06 27.89 21.16
CA PRO A 318 9.74 28.00 19.87
C PRO A 318 10.52 29.30 19.77
N THR A 319 11.63 29.28 19.02
CA THR A 319 12.23 30.53 18.56
C THR A 319 11.35 31.09 17.44
N VAL A 320 11.04 32.39 17.51
CA VAL A 320 10.18 33.02 16.49
C VAL A 320 10.79 34.28 15.90
N ARG A 321 10.47 34.51 14.64
CA ARG A 321 10.76 35.75 13.91
C ARG A 321 9.46 36.49 13.60
N ILE A 322 9.52 37.82 13.59
CA ILE A 322 8.41 38.67 13.15
C ILE A 322 8.85 39.33 11.85
N GLN A 323 8.00 39.28 10.84
CA GLN A 323 8.21 40.00 9.58
C GLN A 323 7.08 40.99 9.37
N TRP A 324 7.45 42.21 8.97
CA TRP A 324 6.53 43.32 8.74
C TRP A 324 6.41 43.59 7.24
N VAL A 325 5.26 44.14 6.84
CA VAL A 325 5.04 44.67 5.48
C VAL A 325 6.12 45.71 5.15
N ASP A 326 6.59 45.72 3.91
CA ASP A 326 7.64 46.65 3.45
C ASP A 326 7.33 48.11 3.82
N GLY A 327 8.33 48.83 4.32
CA GLY A 327 8.15 50.21 4.79
C GLY A 327 7.45 50.35 6.15
N ILE A 328 7.07 49.26 6.82
CA ILE A 328 6.64 49.25 8.22
C ILE A 328 7.79 48.74 9.08
N ASP A 329 8.35 49.62 9.92
CA ASP A 329 9.43 49.23 10.83
C ASP A 329 8.86 48.45 12.03
N ALA A 330 9.66 47.58 12.63
CA ALA A 330 9.26 46.94 13.89
C ALA A 330 9.15 48.00 15.02
N PRO A 331 8.19 47.84 15.96
CA PRO A 331 8.11 48.72 17.12
C PRO A 331 9.36 48.60 17.99
N SER A 332 9.80 49.72 18.55
CA SER A 332 10.76 49.73 19.65
C SER A 332 10.18 49.02 20.90
N PRO A 333 11.02 48.58 21.85
CA PRO A 333 10.53 47.94 23.07
C PRO A 333 9.49 48.76 23.84
N ASP A 334 9.65 50.08 23.90
CA ASP A 334 8.75 50.99 24.63
C ASP A 334 7.39 51.19 23.93
N GLU A 335 7.29 50.86 22.64
CA GLU A 335 6.04 50.91 21.88
C GLU A 335 5.20 49.62 22.04
N LYS A 336 5.79 48.55 22.59
CA LYS A 336 5.09 47.29 22.82
C LYS A 336 4.35 47.35 24.13
N THR A 337 3.03 47.14 24.08
CA THR A 337 2.21 46.97 25.27
C THR A 337 1.87 45.50 25.45
N ALA A 338 2.29 44.91 26.57
CA ALA A 338 1.99 43.51 26.88
C ALA A 338 0.47 43.26 26.93
N ILE A 339 0.05 42.05 26.56
CA ILE A 339 -1.35 41.64 26.63
C ILE A 339 -1.61 41.05 28.02
N PRO A 340 -2.45 41.69 28.87
CA PRO A 340 -2.55 41.34 30.29
C PRO A 340 -3.51 40.17 30.54
N VAL A 341 -3.17 38.95 30.10
CA VAL A 341 -4.03 37.74 30.19
C VAL A 341 -3.10 36.52 30.20
N PRO A 342 -3.43 35.37 30.85
CA PRO A 342 -4.73 34.75 31.13
C PRO A 342 -5.37 35.23 32.44
N HIS A 343 -6.71 35.18 32.58
CA HIS A 343 -7.40 35.53 33.83
C HIS A 343 -6.71 34.86 35.04
N VAL A 344 -6.67 35.51 36.21
CA VAL A 344 -5.95 34.99 37.40
C VAL A 344 -6.24 33.49 37.59
N GLY A 345 -5.20 32.66 37.52
CA GLY A 345 -5.27 31.21 37.68
C GLY A 345 -5.52 30.40 36.40
N GLN A 346 -5.68 31.03 35.23
CA GLN A 346 -5.79 30.33 33.95
C GLN A 346 -4.41 30.12 33.30
N ALA A 347 -4.28 29.05 32.53
CA ALA A 347 -3.10 28.81 31.69
C ALA A 347 -3.28 29.48 30.31
N LYS A 348 -2.17 29.93 29.71
CA LYS A 348 -2.10 30.33 28.30
C LYS A 348 -2.48 29.10 27.45
N LYS A 349 -3.51 29.22 26.59
CA LYS A 349 -4.04 28.08 25.81
C LYS A 349 -3.37 27.87 24.45
N PHE A 350 -2.60 28.84 23.99
CA PHE A 350 -1.92 28.82 22.70
C PHE A 350 -0.53 29.42 22.85
N TYR A 351 0.29 29.35 21.80
CA TYR A 351 1.60 29.97 21.76
C TYR A 351 1.55 31.41 22.26
N TRP A 352 2.39 31.74 23.23
CA TRP A 352 2.38 33.03 23.88
C TRP A 352 3.75 33.40 24.43
N ASP A 353 4.44 34.26 23.68
CA ASP A 353 5.68 34.90 24.07
C ASP A 353 5.39 36.40 24.31
N ASP A 354 5.54 36.86 25.55
CA ASP A 354 5.12 38.20 25.96
C ASP A 354 5.89 39.33 25.20
N ASP A 355 7.11 39.05 24.71
CA ASP A 355 7.92 40.01 23.96
C ASP A 355 7.57 40.03 22.45
N LYS A 356 6.96 38.94 21.98
CA LYS A 356 6.59 38.70 20.58
C LYS A 356 5.09 38.73 20.33
N ILE A 357 4.28 38.85 21.37
CA ILE A 357 2.82 38.95 21.33
C ILE A 357 2.40 40.16 22.17
N PHE A 358 2.07 41.26 21.50
CA PHE A 358 1.86 42.57 22.12
C PHE A 358 0.83 43.39 21.35
N PHE A 359 0.29 44.42 22.00
CA PHE A 359 -0.36 45.53 21.31
C PHE A 359 0.67 46.58 20.90
N TRP A 360 0.42 47.28 19.80
CA TRP A 360 1.23 48.43 19.37
C TRP A 360 0.32 49.60 19.00
N TYR A 361 0.30 50.62 19.85
CA TYR A 361 -0.59 51.78 19.73
C TYR A 361 -0.05 52.79 18.70
N GLU A 362 -0.96 53.52 18.05
CA GLU A 362 -0.56 54.58 17.12
C GLU A 362 0.18 55.69 17.89
N GLY A 363 1.34 56.07 17.36
CA GLY A 363 2.13 57.21 17.81
C GLY A 363 2.56 58.09 16.63
N ASP A 364 3.20 59.21 16.94
CA ASP A 364 3.57 60.23 15.95
C ASP A 364 4.47 59.68 14.82
N ASN A 365 5.31 58.69 15.15
CA ASN A 365 6.30 58.10 14.22
C ASN A 365 5.86 56.76 13.63
N THR A 366 4.66 56.28 13.95
CA THR A 366 4.18 55.00 13.41
C THR A 366 3.95 55.06 11.90
N LYS A 367 4.33 53.99 11.21
CA LYS A 367 4.24 53.91 9.74
C LYS A 367 3.03 53.13 9.24
N TRP A 368 2.47 52.23 10.05
CA TRP A 368 1.24 51.48 9.70
C TRP A 368 0.00 52.36 9.76
N PHE A 369 -1.07 51.98 9.07
CA PHE A 369 -2.30 52.79 9.00
C PHE A 369 -3.48 52.07 9.64
N ASN A 370 -4.34 52.83 10.33
CA ASN A 370 -5.59 52.32 10.90
C ASN A 370 -6.71 53.35 10.82
N ASN A 371 -7.54 53.23 9.80
CA ASN A 371 -8.79 53.95 9.68
C ASN A 371 -9.88 53.18 10.43
N ARG A 372 -10.37 53.72 11.54
CA ARG A 372 -11.47 53.11 12.32
C ARG A 372 -12.82 53.55 11.76
N LYS A 373 -13.84 52.73 12.02
CA LYS A 373 -15.22 53.09 11.69
C LYS A 373 -15.79 54.02 12.74
N ILE A 374 -16.31 55.16 12.30
CA ILE A 374 -16.88 56.18 13.18
C ILE A 374 -18.12 55.66 13.91
N PHE A 375 -18.79 54.66 13.33
CA PHE A 375 -19.88 53.93 13.98
C PHE A 375 -19.47 53.31 15.32
N TYR A 376 -18.32 52.64 15.39
CA TYR A 376 -17.84 52.00 16.63
C TYR A 376 -17.26 53.00 17.63
N LEU A 377 -16.91 54.20 17.18
CA LEU A 377 -16.51 55.32 18.05
C LEU A 377 -17.70 56.14 18.56
N ASN A 378 -18.93 55.78 18.20
CA ASN A 378 -20.15 56.53 18.53
C ASN A 378 -20.13 58.00 18.06
N ILE A 379 -19.48 58.27 16.92
CA ILE A 379 -19.40 59.62 16.35
C ILE A 379 -20.55 59.81 15.34
N PRO A 380 -21.32 60.91 15.43
CA PRO A 380 -22.40 61.19 14.49
C PRO A 380 -21.90 61.31 13.04
N ALA A 381 -22.52 60.54 12.15
CA ALA A 381 -22.25 60.59 10.72
C ALA A 381 -23.04 61.73 10.06
N THR A 382 -22.42 62.92 9.92
CA THR A 382 -23.07 64.10 9.32
C THR A 382 -22.98 64.16 7.80
N ASP A 383 -22.03 63.44 7.19
CA ASP A 383 -21.74 63.46 5.74
C ASP A 383 -21.70 62.06 5.08
N GLY A 384 -22.07 61.01 5.84
CA GLY A 384 -22.07 59.62 5.40
C GLY A 384 -21.67 58.67 6.53
N GLY A 385 -22.41 57.58 6.71
CA GLY A 385 -22.09 56.55 7.71
C GLY A 385 -21.13 55.50 7.15
N ASP A 386 -20.46 54.75 8.04
CA ASP A 386 -19.49 53.72 7.65
C ASP A 386 -19.69 52.36 8.33
N SER A 387 -20.85 52.11 8.95
CA SER A 387 -21.15 50.89 9.73
C SER A 387 -20.80 49.58 9.00
N ASN A 388 -21.00 49.52 7.68
CA ASN A 388 -20.76 48.35 6.81
C ASN A 388 -19.50 48.52 5.92
N GLN A 389 -18.61 49.46 6.23
CA GLN A 389 -17.44 49.79 5.40
C GLN A 389 -16.12 49.21 5.93
N CYS A 390 -16.12 48.03 6.57
CA CYS A 390 -14.85 47.40 6.99
C CYS A 390 -13.91 47.17 5.80
N TRP A 391 -14.45 46.72 4.67
CA TRP A 391 -13.74 46.60 3.40
C TRP A 391 -13.10 47.91 2.93
N ALA A 392 -13.82 49.04 3.06
CA ALA A 392 -13.35 50.33 2.58
C ALA A 392 -12.28 50.92 3.51
N LYS A 393 -12.37 50.67 4.82
CA LYS A 393 -11.31 51.04 5.78
C LYS A 393 -10.03 50.23 5.53
N THR A 394 -10.17 48.93 5.28
CA THR A 394 -9.04 48.08 4.90
C THR A 394 -8.40 48.55 3.58
N ALA A 395 -9.20 48.80 2.54
CA ALA A 395 -8.70 49.36 1.29
C ALA A 395 -8.01 50.72 1.50
N SER A 396 -8.57 51.59 2.34
CA SER A 396 -7.97 52.89 2.68
C SER A 396 -6.60 52.74 3.36
N ASN A 397 -6.46 51.79 4.30
CA ASN A 397 -5.18 51.51 4.96
C ASN A 397 -4.12 51.05 3.96
N MET A 398 -4.48 50.14 3.06
CA MET A 398 -3.60 49.63 2.01
C MET A 398 -3.22 50.73 1.02
N LEU A 399 -4.17 51.58 0.62
CA LEU A 399 -3.91 52.72 -0.28
C LEU A 399 -2.99 53.75 0.37
N HIS A 400 -3.16 54.07 1.66
CA HIS A 400 -2.23 54.98 2.35
C HIS A 400 -0.79 54.48 2.30
N TRP A 401 -0.60 53.19 2.56
CA TRP A 401 0.70 52.56 2.37
C TRP A 401 1.18 52.70 0.92
N TRP A 402 0.32 52.38 -0.06
CA TRP A 402 0.67 52.38 -1.47
C TRP A 402 1.06 53.77 -1.99
N PHE A 403 0.35 54.81 -1.57
CA PHE A 403 0.66 56.21 -1.89
C PHE A 403 2.03 56.62 -1.36
N LEU A 404 2.39 56.22 -0.14
CA LEU A 404 3.72 56.49 0.40
C LEU A 404 4.80 55.75 -0.39
N GLN A 405 4.57 54.48 -0.71
CA GLN A 405 5.53 53.67 -1.45
C GLN A 405 5.72 54.13 -2.90
N ASN A 406 4.69 54.73 -3.51
CA ASN A 406 4.70 55.22 -4.89
C ASN A 406 4.82 56.73 -5.02
N LYS A 407 5.25 57.44 -3.96
CA LYS A 407 5.26 58.92 -3.95
C LYS A 407 5.93 59.51 -5.19
N GLU A 408 7.11 59.02 -5.56
CA GLU A 408 7.86 59.51 -6.73
C GLU A 408 7.12 59.24 -8.05
N ASN A 409 6.60 58.03 -8.25
CA ASN A 409 5.82 57.67 -9.44
C ASN A 409 4.56 58.56 -9.57
N ILE A 410 3.87 58.82 -8.45
CA ILE A 410 2.67 59.65 -8.43
C ILE A 410 3.01 61.11 -8.75
N ASP A 411 4.08 61.67 -8.16
CA ASP A 411 4.52 63.03 -8.44
C ASP A 411 4.93 63.19 -9.92
N ASN A 412 5.65 62.21 -10.47
CA ASN A 412 6.03 62.17 -11.89
C ASN A 412 4.81 62.05 -12.81
N TYR A 413 3.83 61.22 -12.46
CA TYR A 413 2.58 61.09 -13.20
C TYR A 413 1.77 62.39 -13.22
N ILE A 414 1.59 63.03 -12.05
CA ILE A 414 0.91 64.33 -11.92
C ILE A 414 1.60 65.38 -12.79
N THR A 415 2.93 65.39 -12.78
CA THR A 415 3.76 66.33 -13.54
C THR A 415 3.62 66.09 -15.05
N LYS A 416 3.78 64.85 -15.53
CA LYS A 416 3.64 64.49 -16.95
C LYS A 416 2.24 64.74 -17.49
N LYS A 417 1.21 64.51 -16.68
CA LYS A 417 -0.19 64.79 -17.05
C LYS A 417 -0.58 66.26 -16.91
N ASN A 418 0.33 67.11 -16.42
CA ASN A 418 0.08 68.53 -16.13
C ASN A 418 -1.18 68.73 -15.26
N ILE A 419 -1.35 67.87 -14.25
CA ILE A 419 -2.52 67.88 -13.36
C ILE A 419 -2.36 69.03 -12.37
N THR A 420 -3.29 69.99 -12.44
CA THR A 420 -3.26 71.23 -11.64
C THR A 420 -4.64 71.57 -11.07
N GLY A 421 -4.69 72.54 -10.15
CA GLY A 421 -5.94 73.03 -9.55
C GLY A 421 -6.76 71.94 -8.87
N ALA A 422 -8.08 72.00 -9.03
CA ALA A 422 -9.04 71.09 -8.40
C ALA A 422 -8.84 69.61 -8.80
N GLU A 423 -8.23 69.32 -9.94
CA GLU A 423 -7.92 67.94 -10.33
C GLU A 423 -6.77 67.37 -9.48
N LYS A 424 -5.76 68.20 -9.19
CA LYS A 424 -4.65 67.83 -8.31
C LYS A 424 -5.12 67.56 -6.88
N ASP A 425 -6.15 68.25 -6.43
CA ASP A 425 -6.72 68.07 -5.08
C ASP A 425 -7.32 66.66 -4.87
N LYS A 426 -7.62 65.91 -5.93
CA LYS A 426 -8.09 64.53 -5.82
C LYS A 426 -6.99 63.53 -5.42
N TYR A 427 -5.71 63.91 -5.56
CA TYR A 427 -4.54 63.06 -5.23
C TYR A 427 -4.06 63.24 -3.79
N GLN A 428 -4.81 63.98 -2.97
CA GLN A 428 -4.52 64.09 -1.54
C GLN A 428 -4.61 62.70 -0.89
N HIS A 429 -3.63 62.39 -0.05
CA HIS A 429 -3.54 61.10 0.63
C HIS A 429 -3.06 61.27 2.07
N PHE A 430 -3.36 62.42 2.68
CA PHE A 430 -2.91 62.67 4.05
C PHE A 430 -3.57 61.69 5.03
N TYR A 431 -2.78 61.35 6.04
CA TYR A 431 -3.22 60.63 7.22
C TYR A 431 -2.64 61.33 8.45
N LYS A 432 -3.50 61.75 9.38
CA LYS A 432 -3.12 62.45 10.62
C LYS A 432 -2.91 61.44 11.74
N ARG A 433 -1.67 61.33 12.22
CA ARG A 433 -1.32 60.49 13.38
C ARG A 433 -1.84 61.12 14.67
N ASN A 434 -2.04 60.29 15.69
CA ASN A 434 -2.29 60.72 17.06
C ASN A 434 -3.47 61.70 17.19
N SER A 435 -4.46 61.54 16.30
CA SER A 435 -5.67 62.36 16.31
C SER A 435 -6.62 61.83 17.38
N PRO A 436 -7.26 62.70 18.19
CA PRO A 436 -8.30 62.27 19.12
C PRO A 436 -9.46 61.64 18.35
N ASP A 437 -10.22 60.75 19.00
CA ASP A 437 -11.33 60.02 18.36
C ASP A 437 -12.33 60.95 17.65
N SER A 438 -12.64 62.11 18.23
CA SER A 438 -13.53 63.13 17.64
C SER A 438 -13.08 63.63 16.26
N GLN A 439 -11.81 63.44 15.90
CA GLN A 439 -11.23 63.80 14.60
C GLN A 439 -11.06 62.60 13.65
N GLU A 440 -11.43 61.37 14.04
CA GLU A 440 -11.42 60.21 13.15
C GLU A 440 -12.10 60.49 11.79
N PRO A 441 -13.22 61.24 11.71
CA PRO A 441 -13.84 61.56 10.43
C PRO A 441 -12.94 62.34 9.45
N GLU A 442 -11.98 63.12 9.96
CA GLU A 442 -11.09 64.01 9.19
C GLU A 442 -9.62 63.58 9.27
N LYS A 443 -9.36 62.42 9.87
CA LYS A 443 -8.03 61.84 10.07
C LYS A 443 -7.38 61.47 8.74
N SER A 444 -8.18 61.04 7.77
CA SER A 444 -7.71 60.40 6.55
C SER A 444 -8.53 60.85 5.34
N TYR A 445 -7.86 61.43 4.35
CA TYR A 445 -8.51 61.87 3.11
C TYR A 445 -9.14 60.68 2.35
N ILE A 446 -8.38 59.60 2.23
CA ILE A 446 -8.80 58.39 1.52
C ILE A 446 -10.03 57.77 2.22
N ALA A 447 -9.99 57.59 3.54
CA ALA A 447 -11.10 56.97 4.26
C ALA A 447 -12.35 57.86 4.30
N LYS A 448 -12.19 59.20 4.32
CA LYS A 448 -13.32 60.13 4.16
C LYS A 448 -13.92 60.05 2.75
N THR A 449 -13.09 59.89 1.72
CA THR A 449 -13.55 59.70 0.34
C THR A 449 -14.42 58.44 0.24
N PHE A 450 -13.96 57.31 0.78
CA PHE A 450 -14.77 56.08 0.85
C PHE A 450 -16.06 56.28 1.66
N ARG A 451 -15.99 56.88 2.85
CA ARG A 451 -17.18 57.12 3.70
C ARG A 451 -18.27 57.88 2.98
N THR A 452 -17.89 58.93 2.26
CA THR A 452 -18.84 59.88 1.68
C THR A 452 -19.27 59.51 0.25
N LYS A 453 -18.56 58.62 -0.45
CA LYS A 453 -18.77 58.34 -1.88
C LYS A 453 -18.93 56.86 -2.25
N ALA A 454 -18.53 55.94 -1.39
CA ALA A 454 -18.63 54.50 -1.65
C ALA A 454 -19.86 53.90 -0.96
N THR A 455 -20.25 52.68 -1.32
CA THR A 455 -21.42 52.01 -0.71
C THR A 455 -21.25 51.78 0.79
N ASN A 456 -22.34 51.93 1.55
CA ASN A 456 -22.45 51.53 2.96
C ASN A 456 -23.68 50.62 3.18
N GLY A 457 -24.13 49.94 2.11
CA GLY A 457 -25.28 49.04 2.16
C GLY A 457 -25.06 47.84 3.09
N GLN A 458 -26.15 47.18 3.51
CA GLN A 458 -26.11 46.04 4.44
C GLN A 458 -25.27 44.84 3.93
N GLN A 459 -25.10 44.72 2.62
CA GLN A 459 -24.26 43.69 2.01
C GLN A 459 -22.75 43.98 2.12
N GLY A 460 -22.38 45.20 2.56
CA GLY A 460 -21.00 45.65 2.58
C GLY A 460 -20.42 45.80 1.17
N GLY A 461 -19.15 45.45 1.02
CA GLY A 461 -18.38 45.51 -0.22
C GLY A 461 -17.09 44.69 -0.07
N TYR A 462 -16.26 44.70 -1.11
CA TYR A 462 -15.02 43.92 -1.15
C TYR A 462 -13.79 44.83 -1.17
N VAL A 463 -12.74 44.44 -0.44
CA VAL A 463 -11.47 45.21 -0.38
C VAL A 463 -10.91 45.41 -1.78
N MET A 464 -10.82 44.34 -2.58
CA MET A 464 -10.34 44.40 -3.97
C MET A 464 -11.13 45.41 -4.81
N SER A 465 -12.46 45.41 -4.71
CA SER A 465 -13.32 46.35 -5.42
C SER A 465 -13.07 47.79 -4.99
N GLY A 466 -12.83 48.04 -3.70
CA GLY A 466 -12.47 49.37 -3.19
C GLY A 466 -11.13 49.87 -3.73
N LEU A 467 -10.12 49.01 -3.77
CA LEU A 467 -8.81 49.33 -4.35
C LEU A 467 -8.95 49.66 -5.85
N ALA A 468 -9.64 48.81 -6.60
CA ALA A 468 -9.89 48.99 -8.03
C ALA A 468 -10.68 50.27 -8.34
N TRP A 469 -11.70 50.57 -7.54
CA TRP A 469 -12.50 51.80 -7.63
C TRP A 469 -11.64 53.06 -7.44
N TYR A 470 -10.74 53.04 -6.45
CA TYR A 470 -9.88 54.19 -6.17
C TYR A 470 -8.81 54.39 -7.23
N LEU A 471 -8.16 53.31 -7.68
CA LEU A 471 -7.04 53.37 -8.61
C LEU A 471 -7.49 53.60 -10.05
N TYR A 472 -8.49 52.87 -10.55
CA TYR A 472 -8.80 52.88 -11.99
C TYR A 472 -10.29 52.86 -12.35
N GLY A 473 -11.19 52.95 -11.36
CA GLY A 473 -12.58 53.32 -11.63
C GLY A 473 -13.62 52.19 -11.65
N ASN A 474 -13.35 51.05 -11.00
CA ASN A 474 -14.33 49.96 -10.92
C ASN A 474 -15.58 50.34 -10.10
N THR A 475 -16.73 50.51 -10.75
CA THR A 475 -17.97 51.00 -10.12
C THR A 475 -18.64 50.03 -9.13
N SER A 476 -18.12 48.83 -8.93
CA SER A 476 -18.69 47.85 -7.98
C SER A 476 -18.68 48.35 -6.52
N ALA A 477 -17.84 49.33 -6.20
CA ALA A 477 -17.75 49.94 -4.87
C ALA A 477 -18.58 51.24 -4.72
N SER A 478 -19.20 51.73 -5.80
CA SER A 478 -19.86 53.04 -5.84
C SER A 478 -21.11 53.10 -4.97
N HIS A 479 -21.41 54.30 -4.45
CA HIS A 479 -22.61 54.49 -3.65
C HIS A 479 -23.90 54.20 -4.46
N PRO A 480 -24.92 53.53 -3.88
CA PRO A 480 -26.14 53.17 -4.61
C PRO A 480 -26.91 54.35 -5.22
N SER A 481 -26.80 55.55 -4.65
CA SER A 481 -27.41 56.77 -5.21
C SER A 481 -26.62 57.36 -6.38
N THR A 482 -25.38 56.94 -6.57
CA THR A 482 -24.49 57.35 -7.67
C THR A 482 -23.78 56.12 -8.25
N PRO A 483 -24.52 55.12 -8.76
CA PRO A 483 -23.97 53.81 -9.11
C PRO A 483 -23.01 53.85 -10.31
N THR A 484 -23.05 54.92 -11.09
CA THR A 484 -22.16 55.17 -12.23
C THR A 484 -20.94 56.02 -11.87
N TYR A 485 -20.81 56.47 -10.60
CA TYR A 485 -19.63 57.21 -10.19
C TYR A 485 -18.44 56.27 -10.11
N GLU A 486 -17.53 56.34 -11.08
CA GLU A 486 -16.35 55.47 -11.17
C GLU A 486 -15.40 55.59 -9.97
N GLY A 487 -15.57 56.61 -9.12
CA GLY A 487 -14.69 56.86 -8.00
C GLY A 487 -13.65 57.92 -8.34
N PRO A 488 -12.60 58.06 -7.51
CA PRO A 488 -11.47 58.91 -7.84
C PRO A 488 -10.81 58.50 -9.16
N ALA A 489 -10.68 57.19 -9.41
CA ALA A 489 -10.12 56.60 -10.64
C ALA A 489 -8.80 57.27 -11.07
N LEU A 490 -7.92 57.53 -10.10
CA LEU A 490 -6.81 58.49 -10.23
C LEU A 490 -5.75 58.08 -11.28
N PHE A 491 -5.62 56.80 -11.53
CA PHE A 491 -4.56 56.21 -12.35
C PHE A 491 -5.12 55.26 -13.42
N LYS A 492 -6.33 55.52 -13.93
CA LYS A 492 -7.02 54.68 -14.93
C LYS A 492 -6.30 54.51 -16.27
N ASP A 493 -5.31 55.37 -16.55
CA ASP A 493 -4.47 55.26 -17.75
C ASP A 493 -3.24 54.35 -17.51
N VAL A 494 -2.91 54.07 -16.25
CA VAL A 494 -1.80 53.19 -15.82
C VAL A 494 -2.33 51.80 -15.48
N PHE A 495 -3.42 51.76 -14.71
CA PHE A 495 -4.02 50.52 -14.22
C PHE A 495 -5.41 50.30 -14.80
N ASN A 496 -5.77 49.04 -14.99
CA ASN A 496 -7.11 48.60 -15.33
C ASN A 496 -7.29 47.13 -14.87
N ILE A 497 -8.40 46.50 -15.23
CA ILE A 497 -8.68 45.11 -14.81
C ILE A 497 -7.66 44.09 -15.34
N ASP A 498 -7.08 44.33 -16.51
CA ASP A 498 -6.07 43.45 -17.13
C ASP A 498 -4.64 43.80 -16.66
N LYS A 499 -4.42 45.05 -16.27
CA LYS A 499 -3.16 45.59 -15.75
C LYS A 499 -3.37 46.13 -14.34
N THR A 500 -3.51 45.23 -13.36
CA THR A 500 -3.81 45.60 -11.96
C THR A 500 -2.68 45.20 -11.01
N PRO A 501 -2.31 46.06 -10.05
CA PRO A 501 -1.40 45.69 -8.96
C PRO A 501 -2.12 44.96 -7.81
N ILE A 502 -3.40 44.63 -7.98
CA ILE A 502 -4.25 44.03 -6.94
C ILE A 502 -4.44 42.54 -7.24
N GLU A 503 -4.23 41.71 -6.22
CA GLU A 503 -4.51 40.28 -6.28
C GLU A 503 -5.46 39.90 -5.14
N ASP A 504 -6.41 39.00 -5.38
CA ASP A 504 -7.31 38.44 -4.39
C ASP A 504 -7.26 36.91 -4.44
N LYS A 505 -6.83 36.29 -3.35
CA LYS A 505 -6.63 34.85 -3.24
C LYS A 505 -7.56 34.25 -2.20
N ILE A 506 -8.44 33.36 -2.65
CA ILE A 506 -9.29 32.55 -1.78
C ILE A 506 -8.42 31.52 -1.06
N ILE A 507 -8.55 31.43 0.25
CA ILE A 507 -7.78 30.55 1.11
C ILE A 507 -8.63 29.33 1.50
N LYS A 508 -8.18 28.14 1.10
CA LYS A 508 -8.83 26.87 1.41
C LYS A 508 -7.93 25.91 2.19
N SER A 509 -6.62 26.18 2.26
CA SER A 509 -5.62 25.34 2.91
C SER A 509 -4.55 26.15 3.67
N LYS A 510 -3.80 25.47 4.56
CA LYS A 510 -2.63 25.99 5.29
C LYS A 510 -1.60 26.53 4.30
N VAL A 511 -1.23 25.69 3.33
CA VAL A 511 -0.22 26.03 2.31
C VAL A 511 -0.61 27.28 1.55
N GLU A 512 -1.86 27.40 1.08
CA GLU A 512 -2.30 28.60 0.36
C GLU A 512 -2.20 29.88 1.20
N PHE A 513 -2.57 29.80 2.49
CA PHE A 513 -2.48 30.94 3.42
C PHE A 513 -1.03 31.34 3.67
N GLU A 514 -0.19 30.39 4.05
CA GLU A 514 1.20 30.65 4.40
C GLU A 514 1.99 31.15 3.19
N THR A 515 1.77 30.57 2.01
CA THR A 515 2.35 31.07 0.75
C THR A 515 1.89 32.50 0.47
N ALA A 516 0.59 32.78 0.53
CA ALA A 516 0.06 34.11 0.19
C ALA A 516 0.63 35.22 1.08
N ILE A 517 0.68 34.98 2.40
CA ILE A 517 1.22 35.96 3.35
C ILE A 517 2.75 36.08 3.20
N THR A 518 3.47 34.97 3.10
CA THR A 518 4.93 34.97 2.99
C THR A 518 5.40 35.64 1.71
N GLU A 519 4.78 35.32 0.57
CA GLU A 519 5.10 35.97 -0.71
C GLU A 519 4.82 37.46 -0.67
N ALA A 520 3.70 37.89 -0.07
CA ALA A 520 3.36 39.31 0.04
C ALA A 520 4.34 40.08 0.94
N LEU A 521 4.75 39.48 2.08
CA LEU A 521 5.75 40.06 2.98
C LEU A 521 7.15 40.09 2.36
N ASN A 522 7.47 39.17 1.45
CA ASN A 522 8.73 39.15 0.70
C ASN A 522 8.71 40.10 -0.51
N SER A 523 7.54 40.32 -1.14
CA SER A 523 7.40 41.02 -2.42
C SER A 523 6.92 42.47 -2.26
N LYS A 524 7.21 43.11 -1.13
CA LYS A 524 6.86 44.51 -0.85
C LYS A 524 5.39 44.86 -1.14
N LYS A 525 4.43 44.01 -0.77
CA LYS A 525 2.98 44.24 -0.99
C LYS A 525 2.29 44.65 0.32
N ALA A 526 1.27 45.50 0.25
CA ALA A 526 0.31 45.66 1.35
C ALA A 526 -0.68 44.49 1.39
N ILE A 527 -1.19 44.17 2.58
CA ILE A 527 -1.99 42.96 2.81
C ILE A 527 -3.31 43.32 3.51
N GLY A 528 -4.42 42.99 2.87
CA GLY A 528 -5.77 43.00 3.42
C GLY A 528 -6.27 41.57 3.59
N LEU A 529 -7.11 41.34 4.60
CA LEU A 529 -7.73 40.04 4.83
C LEU A 529 -9.25 40.20 4.82
N HIS A 530 -9.95 39.23 4.24
CA HIS A 530 -11.34 38.97 4.58
C HIS A 530 -11.44 37.78 5.52
N MET A 531 -11.87 38.08 6.74
CA MET A 531 -12.32 37.07 7.69
C MET A 531 -13.68 36.54 7.25
N ARG A 532 -13.83 35.22 7.22
CA ARG A 532 -15.07 34.50 6.93
C ARG A 532 -15.46 33.65 8.14
N GLY A 533 -16.72 33.24 8.21
CA GLY A 533 -17.20 32.46 9.34
C GLY A 533 -18.69 32.59 9.58
N THR A 534 -19.07 32.42 10.84
CA THR A 534 -20.43 32.70 11.30
C THR A 534 -20.45 33.62 12.52
N ASN A 535 -21.54 34.36 12.73
CA ASN A 535 -21.79 35.12 13.94
C ASN A 535 -23.26 34.94 14.35
N GLY A 536 -23.51 34.24 15.46
CA GLY A 536 -24.88 33.91 15.88
C GLY A 536 -25.66 33.08 14.85
N GLY A 537 -24.99 32.17 14.14
CA GLY A 537 -25.59 31.32 13.10
C GLY A 537 -25.80 31.98 11.73
N LYS A 538 -25.43 33.26 11.57
CA LYS A 538 -25.47 33.98 10.29
C LYS A 538 -24.09 34.05 9.66
N ASP A 539 -24.03 34.13 8.33
CA ASP A 539 -22.78 34.34 7.60
C ASP A 539 -22.06 35.59 8.10
N TYR A 540 -20.76 35.44 8.31
CA TYR A 540 -19.88 36.51 8.77
C TYR A 540 -18.80 36.80 7.73
N ALA A 541 -18.64 38.10 7.46
CA ALA A 541 -17.62 38.65 6.59
C ALA A 541 -17.06 39.91 7.23
N HIS A 542 -15.74 40.05 7.28
CA HIS A 542 -15.12 41.25 7.86
C HIS A 542 -13.75 41.53 7.26
N GLY A 543 -13.54 42.75 6.78
CA GLY A 543 -12.26 43.21 6.25
C GLY A 543 -11.37 43.78 7.35
N ILE A 544 -10.11 43.36 7.40
CA ILE A 544 -9.06 43.87 8.29
C ILE A 544 -7.74 44.04 7.52
N THR A 545 -6.79 44.81 8.05
CA THR A 545 -5.47 45.01 7.40
C THR A 545 -4.40 44.27 8.19
N LEU A 546 -3.53 43.53 7.51
CA LEU A 546 -2.38 42.85 8.10
C LEU A 546 -1.11 43.67 7.86
N TRP A 547 -0.35 43.90 8.92
CA TRP A 547 0.92 44.63 8.87
C TRP A 547 2.14 43.77 9.21
N GLY A 548 1.96 42.63 9.85
CA GLY A 548 3.05 41.70 10.11
C GLY A 548 2.57 40.30 10.46
N ALA A 549 3.50 39.35 10.48
CA ALA A 549 3.25 37.97 10.87
C ALA A 549 4.40 37.41 11.71
N VAL A 550 4.09 36.46 12.58
CA VAL A 550 5.02 35.73 13.44
C VAL A 550 5.19 34.32 12.87
N PHE A 551 6.44 33.93 12.68
CA PHE A 551 6.84 32.65 12.12
C PHE A 551 7.61 31.85 13.17
N ASP A 552 7.30 30.55 13.28
CA ASP A 552 8.15 29.61 14.01
C ASP A 552 9.39 29.20 13.18
N GLU A 553 10.24 28.33 13.74
CA GLU A 553 11.49 27.93 13.07
C GLU A 553 11.28 26.99 11.88
N GLU A 554 10.08 26.47 11.68
CA GLU A 554 9.68 25.70 10.49
C GLU A 554 8.87 26.57 9.51
N GLU A 555 8.92 27.89 9.69
CA GLU A 555 8.30 28.89 8.80
C GLU A 555 6.77 28.85 8.75
N ASN A 556 6.14 28.24 9.76
CA ASN A 556 4.69 28.28 9.89
C ASN A 556 4.24 29.60 10.50
N ILE A 557 3.08 30.10 10.08
CA ILE A 557 2.49 31.32 10.63
C ILE A 557 1.68 30.98 11.89
N ILE A 558 2.15 31.46 13.04
CA ILE A 558 1.53 31.19 14.34
C ILE A 558 0.75 32.40 14.89
N ALA A 559 1.03 33.60 14.39
CA ALA A 559 0.27 34.80 14.71
C ALA A 559 0.38 35.85 13.60
N ILE A 560 -0.60 36.73 13.52
CA ILE A 560 -0.64 37.88 12.60
C ILE A 560 -0.92 39.15 13.37
N TYR A 561 -0.28 40.24 12.94
CA TYR A 561 -0.46 41.58 13.45
C TYR A 561 -1.35 42.38 12.52
N VAL A 562 -2.54 42.72 12.99
CA VAL A 562 -3.57 43.37 12.19
C VAL A 562 -4.06 44.65 12.82
N VAL A 563 -4.71 45.49 12.03
CA VAL A 563 -5.61 46.52 12.55
C VAL A 563 -7.04 46.15 12.18
N ASP A 564 -7.93 46.20 13.18
CA ASP A 564 -9.36 45.96 12.99
C ASP A 564 -10.10 47.29 13.10
N ASN A 565 -10.76 47.69 12.02
CA ASN A 565 -11.51 48.93 11.92
C ASN A 565 -12.79 48.96 12.79
N ASN A 566 -13.20 47.84 13.39
CA ASN A 566 -14.26 47.78 14.40
C ASN A 566 -13.74 48.08 15.82
N HIS A 567 -12.43 48.02 16.06
CA HIS A 567 -11.89 48.28 17.39
C HIS A 567 -11.93 49.78 17.71
N THR A 568 -12.27 50.09 18.95
CA THR A 568 -12.22 51.47 19.46
C THR A 568 -10.78 51.92 19.64
N GLU A 569 -9.87 51.05 20.07
CA GLU A 569 -8.46 51.39 20.24
C GLU A 569 -7.76 51.54 18.89
N ASN A 570 -6.97 52.60 18.76
CA ASN A 570 -6.12 52.83 17.59
C ASN A 570 -4.77 52.11 17.76
N ARG A 571 -4.75 50.81 17.47
CA ARG A 571 -3.57 49.95 17.66
C ARG A 571 -3.54 48.79 16.68
N ILE A 572 -2.33 48.28 16.45
CA ILE A 572 -2.12 46.92 15.97
C ILE A 572 -2.48 45.92 17.08
N PHE A 573 -3.14 44.85 16.66
CA PHE A 573 -3.71 43.78 17.47
C PHE A 573 -3.21 42.42 16.94
N PRO A 574 -2.70 41.52 17.79
CA PRO A 574 -2.31 40.19 17.34
C PRO A 574 -3.49 39.22 17.37
N TYR A 575 -3.65 38.43 16.31
CA TYR A 575 -4.43 37.19 16.33
C TYR A 575 -3.47 36.01 16.22
N GLY A 576 -3.62 34.99 17.07
CA GLY A 576 -2.94 33.72 16.86
C GLY A 576 -3.57 33.00 15.66
N ILE A 577 -2.79 32.21 14.93
CA ILE A 577 -3.26 31.41 13.81
C ILE A 577 -3.11 29.94 14.18
N TYR A 578 -4.21 29.20 14.03
CA TYR A 578 -4.21 27.74 14.16
C TYR A 578 -5.03 27.14 13.02
N TYR A 579 -4.69 25.90 12.64
CA TYR A 579 -5.32 25.26 11.50
C TYR A 579 -6.40 24.27 11.93
N ARG A 580 -7.56 24.34 11.27
CA ARG A 580 -8.64 23.36 11.42
C ARG A 580 -9.28 23.12 10.06
N ASP A 581 -9.52 21.87 9.72
CA ASP A 581 -10.11 21.49 8.41
C ASP A 581 -9.31 22.10 7.22
N GLY A 582 -7.98 22.19 7.40
CA GLY A 582 -7.07 22.84 6.47
C GLY A 582 -7.07 24.38 6.48
N ARG A 583 -7.97 25.07 7.17
CA ARG A 583 -8.10 26.54 7.10
C ARG A 583 -7.45 27.27 8.29
N PRO A 584 -6.97 28.51 8.11
CA PRO A 584 -6.38 29.34 9.17
C PRO A 584 -7.46 30.00 10.05
N TYR A 585 -7.77 29.38 11.19
CA TYR A 585 -8.64 29.95 12.22
C TYR A 585 -7.86 30.87 13.16
N ILE A 586 -8.58 31.75 13.88
CA ILE A 586 -7.96 32.74 14.76
C ILE A 586 -8.06 32.37 16.24
N PHE A 587 -6.98 32.61 16.97
CA PHE A 587 -6.95 32.65 18.42
C PHE A 587 -6.96 34.11 18.88
N ASN A 588 -7.88 34.45 19.78
CA ASN A 588 -7.98 35.79 20.36
C ASN A 588 -7.14 35.84 21.64
N TYR A 589 -5.97 36.48 21.56
CA TYR A 589 -5.04 36.63 22.67
C TYR A 589 -5.69 37.25 23.92
N PRO A 590 -6.33 38.43 23.85
CA PRO A 590 -7.02 39.02 25.01
C PRO A 590 -8.12 38.17 25.63
N ASN A 591 -8.79 37.31 24.87
CA ASN A 591 -9.81 36.42 25.41
C ASN A 591 -9.26 35.05 25.84
N ASN A 592 -7.98 34.77 25.58
CA ASN A 592 -7.35 33.45 25.75
C ASN A 592 -8.23 32.32 25.18
N ASP A 593 -8.72 32.52 23.96
CA ASP A 593 -9.73 31.63 23.38
C ASP A 593 -9.63 31.43 21.87
N PHE A 594 -9.95 30.20 21.43
CA PHE A 594 -9.96 29.81 20.03
C PHE A 594 -11.29 30.19 19.40
N ALA A 595 -11.28 31.06 18.39
CA ALA A 595 -12.49 31.40 17.64
C ALA A 595 -12.84 30.26 16.68
N THR A 596 -13.69 29.35 17.13
CA THR A 596 -14.05 28.13 16.38
C THR A 596 -14.91 28.38 15.13
N ASN A 597 -15.35 29.61 14.88
CA ASN A 597 -16.23 29.97 13.79
C ASN A 597 -15.71 31.11 12.92
N ARG A 598 -14.43 31.49 13.05
CA ARG A 598 -13.81 32.56 12.26
C ARG A 598 -12.46 32.13 11.71
N TYR A 599 -12.27 32.30 10.41
CA TYR A 599 -11.05 31.95 9.69
C TYR A 599 -10.72 32.99 8.63
N VAL A 600 -9.47 33.05 8.19
CA VAL A 600 -9.07 33.87 7.04
C VAL A 600 -9.57 33.20 5.77
N GLY A 601 -10.51 33.83 5.07
CA GLY A 601 -11.12 33.27 3.87
C GLY A 601 -10.52 33.80 2.57
N GLU A 602 -10.06 35.06 2.54
CA GLU A 602 -9.33 35.64 1.43
C GLU A 602 -8.16 36.48 1.91
N VAL A 603 -7.08 36.48 1.12
CA VAL A 603 -5.93 37.38 1.24
C VAL A 603 -5.90 38.27 0.02
N ILE A 604 -5.99 39.58 0.23
CA ILE A 604 -5.94 40.60 -0.80
C ILE A 604 -4.58 41.28 -0.71
N THR A 605 -3.85 41.34 -1.81
CA THR A 605 -2.56 42.04 -1.85
C THR A 605 -2.60 43.24 -2.79
N LEU A 606 -1.81 44.25 -2.47
CA LEU A 606 -1.62 45.44 -3.29
C LEU A 606 -0.12 45.67 -3.50
N ASP A 607 0.33 45.39 -4.71
CA ASP A 607 1.69 45.59 -5.18
C ASP A 607 1.97 47.08 -5.48
N LYS A 608 3.22 47.51 -5.49
CA LYS A 608 3.60 48.87 -5.90
C LYS A 608 3.28 49.12 -7.38
N GLY A 609 3.29 48.08 -8.21
CA GLY A 609 3.02 48.17 -9.64
C GLY A 609 4.17 48.78 -10.43
N GLU A 610 5.41 48.58 -9.99
CA GLU A 610 6.61 49.22 -10.55
C GLU A 610 6.75 49.00 -12.07
N GLU A 611 6.50 47.77 -12.53
CA GLU A 611 6.52 47.44 -13.97
C GLU A 611 5.43 48.18 -14.75
N LEU A 612 4.22 48.28 -14.19
CA LEU A 612 3.08 48.95 -14.83
C LEU A 612 3.29 50.48 -14.90
N TRP A 613 3.93 51.06 -13.88
CA TRP A 613 4.36 52.45 -13.92
C TRP A 613 5.39 52.68 -15.02
N GLN A 614 6.40 51.80 -15.11
CA GLN A 614 7.45 51.91 -16.12
C GLN A 614 6.89 51.82 -17.54
N ASP A 615 6.03 50.83 -17.81
CA ASP A 615 5.28 50.69 -19.07
C ASP A 615 4.59 52.01 -19.48
N TRP A 616 3.93 52.65 -18.51
CA TRP A 616 3.20 53.90 -18.76
C TRP A 616 4.14 55.06 -19.05
N PHE A 617 5.24 55.20 -18.30
CA PHE A 617 6.21 56.27 -18.52
C PHE A 617 6.93 56.12 -19.86
N ASP A 618 7.26 54.90 -20.27
CA ASP A 618 7.89 54.63 -21.56
C ASP A 618 6.96 54.95 -22.74
N ALA A 619 5.65 54.73 -22.57
CA ALA A 619 4.65 55.11 -23.55
C ALA A 619 4.35 56.63 -23.59
N HIS A 620 4.79 57.38 -22.58
CA HIS A 620 4.55 58.82 -22.44
C HIS A 620 5.85 59.57 -22.10
N PRO A 621 6.83 59.65 -23.04
CA PRO A 621 8.18 60.15 -22.79
C PRO A 621 8.28 61.61 -22.33
#